data_AF-A0A401FVB2-F1
#
_entry.id   AF-A0A401FVB2-F1
#
_cell.length_a   1.000
_cell.length_b   1.000
_cell.length_c   1.000
_cell.angle_alpha   90.00
_cell.angle_beta   90.00
_cell.angle_gamma   90.00
#
_symmetry.space_group_name_H-M   'P 1'
#
loop_
_entity.id
_entity.type
_entity.pdbx_description
1 polymer ?
#
loop_
_entity_poly.entity_id
_entity_poly.type
_entity_poly.pdbx_seq_one_letter_code
_entity_poly.pdbx_strand_id
1 'polypeptide(L)'
;MTQPNTYIMRCTACGTRNRIPVEKVGTVAKCGKCQGPVHTDVLRIDHALTITDSDFDSQILRSPLPALLDCWAPWCGPCQMMEPFMTELAATWQGRIRVGKMNVDENPRTSSQYRIMSIPTLLIFDNGQLKDTLTGALPRQSIVQAMSAYL
;
A
#
# COMPACT_ATOMS: atom_id res chain seq x y z
N MET A 1 -1.33 12.07 -17.39
CA MET A 1 -2.03 10.77 -17.36
C MET A 1 -3.48 11.06 -17.02
N THR A 2 -4.43 10.67 -17.86
CA THR A 2 -5.86 10.86 -17.59
C THR A 2 -6.26 10.00 -16.39
N GLN A 3 -6.93 10.58 -15.40
CA GLN A 3 -7.45 9.79 -14.27
C GLN A 3 -8.40 8.70 -14.82
N PRO A 4 -8.35 7.48 -14.27
CA PRO A 4 -9.21 6.40 -14.74
C PRO A 4 -10.68 6.77 -14.46
N ASN A 5 -11.61 6.46 -15.39
CA ASN A 5 -13.04 6.71 -15.17
C ASN A 5 -13.59 5.94 -13.94
N THR A 6 -12.90 4.89 -13.50
CA THR A 6 -13.27 4.10 -12.31
C THR A 6 -12.05 3.50 -11.63
N TYR A 7 -12.09 3.38 -10.30
CA TYR A 7 -11.15 2.60 -9.49
C TYR A 7 -11.69 1.21 -9.18
N ILE A 8 -10.80 0.27 -8.83
CA ILE A 8 -11.16 -1.05 -8.33
C ILE A 8 -10.61 -1.20 -6.92
N MET A 9 -11.47 -1.51 -5.96
CA MET A 9 -11.05 -1.76 -4.57
C MET A 9 -11.87 -2.90 -3.95
N ARG A 10 -11.29 -3.62 -2.99
CA ARG A 10 -11.95 -4.69 -2.24
C ARG A 10 -12.84 -4.10 -1.16
N CYS A 11 -13.98 -4.74 -0.91
CA CYS A 11 -14.76 -4.50 0.29
C CYS A 11 -14.01 -5.12 1.48
N THR A 12 -13.72 -4.32 2.51
CA THR A 12 -13.00 -4.77 3.71
C THR A 12 -13.80 -5.77 4.56
N ALA A 13 -15.10 -5.91 4.32
CA ALA A 13 -15.96 -6.88 5.02
C ALA A 13 -16.06 -8.24 4.32
N CYS A 14 -16.14 -8.28 2.98
CA CYS A 14 -16.38 -9.54 2.24
C CYS A 14 -15.35 -9.86 1.14
N GLY A 15 -14.33 -9.04 0.96
CA GLY A 15 -13.24 -9.23 -0.01
C GLY A 15 -13.60 -9.01 -1.48
N THR A 16 -14.88 -8.80 -1.80
CA THR A 16 -15.33 -8.60 -3.20
C THR A 16 -14.73 -7.33 -3.79
N ARG A 17 -14.23 -7.41 -5.03
CA ARG A 17 -13.79 -6.24 -5.80
C ARG A 17 -15.00 -5.45 -6.27
N ASN A 18 -15.03 -4.16 -5.97
CA ASN A 18 -16.05 -3.22 -6.38
C ASN A 18 -15.44 -2.21 -7.35
N ARG A 19 -16.20 -1.86 -8.38
CA ARG A 19 -15.86 -0.75 -9.28
C ARG A 19 -16.43 0.53 -8.69
N ILE A 20 -15.56 1.49 -8.42
CA ILE A 20 -15.90 2.77 -7.81
C ILE A 20 -15.73 3.86 -8.87
N PRO A 21 -16.82 4.49 -9.33
CA PRO A 21 -16.74 5.65 -10.21
C PRO A 21 -16.02 6.82 -9.53
N VAL A 22 -15.30 7.64 -10.29
CA VAL A 22 -14.52 8.78 -9.74
C VAL A 22 -15.39 9.74 -8.94
N GLU A 23 -16.62 9.98 -9.40
CA GLU A 23 -17.61 10.83 -8.72
C GLU A 23 -18.07 10.28 -7.36
N LYS A 24 -17.77 9.01 -7.05
CA LYS A 24 -18.05 8.37 -5.76
C LYS A 24 -16.83 8.31 -4.84
N VAL A 25 -15.66 8.78 -5.29
CA VAL A 25 -14.47 8.89 -4.44
C VAL A 25 -14.74 9.87 -3.30
N GLY A 26 -14.41 9.48 -2.07
CA GLY A 26 -14.67 10.30 -0.89
C GLY A 26 -16.06 10.22 -0.29
N THR A 27 -16.80 9.18 -0.63
CA THR A 27 -18.15 8.95 -0.15
C THR A 27 -18.25 7.54 0.43
N VAL A 28 -19.37 7.23 1.07
CA VAL A 28 -19.65 5.85 1.49
C VAL A 28 -20.48 5.18 0.40
N ALA A 29 -19.86 4.27 -0.35
CA ALA A 29 -20.54 3.43 -1.33
C ALA A 29 -21.06 2.13 -0.69
N LYS A 30 -21.89 1.37 -1.42
CA LYS A 30 -22.33 0.02 -1.00
C LYS A 30 -21.58 -1.04 -1.78
N CYS A 31 -21.17 -2.11 -1.11
CA CYS A 31 -20.58 -3.26 -1.78
C CYS A 31 -21.64 -4.00 -2.60
N GLY A 32 -21.33 -4.31 -3.86
CA GLY A 32 -22.25 -5.04 -4.75
C GLY A 32 -22.59 -6.47 -4.30
N LYS A 33 -21.78 -7.09 -3.44
CA LYS A 33 -22.02 -8.44 -2.91
C LYS A 33 -22.71 -8.43 -1.55
N CYS A 34 -22.06 -7.85 -0.53
CA CYS A 34 -22.58 -7.91 0.84
C CYS A 34 -23.46 -6.72 1.24
N GLN A 35 -23.61 -5.72 0.36
CA GLN A 35 -24.35 -4.47 0.61
C GLN A 35 -23.83 -3.61 1.78
N GLY A 36 -22.75 -4.04 2.44
CA GLY A 36 -22.07 -3.29 3.49
C GLY A 36 -21.37 -2.03 2.98
N PRO A 37 -21.00 -1.12 3.90
CA PRO A 37 -20.36 0.15 3.55
C PRO A 37 -18.96 -0.07 2.96
N VAL A 38 -18.63 0.73 1.95
CA VAL A 38 -17.29 0.83 1.34
C VAL A 38 -16.87 2.28 1.43
N HIS A 39 -15.92 2.56 2.33
CA HIS A 39 -15.34 3.90 2.50
C HIS A 39 -14.35 4.16 1.38
N THR A 40 -14.67 5.06 0.46
CA THR A 40 -13.85 5.31 -0.74
C THR A 40 -12.82 6.42 -0.53
N ASP A 41 -12.71 6.98 0.68
CA ASP A 41 -11.73 8.02 1.04
C ASP A 41 -10.29 7.57 0.85
N VAL A 42 -10.03 6.28 1.04
CA VAL A 42 -8.73 5.64 0.74
C VAL A 42 -8.24 5.90 -0.68
N LEU A 43 -9.15 6.12 -1.64
CA LEU A 43 -8.78 6.37 -3.04
C LEU A 43 -8.18 7.77 -3.23
N ARG A 44 -8.24 8.65 -2.24
CA ARG A 44 -7.61 9.99 -2.27
C ARG A 44 -6.20 10.02 -1.70
N ILE A 45 -5.74 8.95 -1.08
CA ILE A 45 -4.40 8.92 -0.48
C ILE A 45 -3.37 8.83 -1.61
N ASP A 46 -2.59 9.91 -1.76
CA ASP A 46 -1.57 10.13 -2.80
C ASP A 46 -0.14 10.19 -2.23
N HIS A 47 0.02 9.94 -0.94
CA HIS A 47 1.31 9.97 -0.25
C HIS A 47 1.52 8.69 0.55
N ALA A 48 2.78 8.42 0.90
CA ALA A 48 3.13 7.31 1.75
C ALA A 48 2.61 7.56 3.18
N LEU A 49 1.84 6.61 3.71
CA LEU A 49 1.39 6.65 5.10
C LEU A 49 2.53 6.24 6.02
N THR A 50 2.72 6.95 7.13
CA THR A 50 3.57 6.46 8.22
C THR A 50 2.84 5.33 8.93
N ILE A 51 3.44 4.14 8.92
CA ILE A 51 2.87 2.93 9.50
C ILE A 51 3.63 2.60 10.79
N THR A 52 2.87 2.15 11.77
CA THR A 52 3.34 1.70 13.07
C THR A 52 2.88 0.27 13.36
N ASP A 53 3.45 -0.36 14.38
CA ASP A 53 2.99 -1.66 14.89
C ASP A 53 1.50 -1.64 15.30
N SER A 54 0.97 -0.47 15.69
CA SER A 54 -0.40 -0.34 16.20
C SER A 54 -1.46 -0.26 15.11
N ASP A 55 -1.11 0.25 13.93
CA ASP A 55 -2.04 0.48 12.83
C ASP A 55 -1.73 -0.36 11.58
N PHE A 56 -0.63 -1.11 11.56
CA PHE A 56 -0.23 -2.00 10.47
C PHE A 56 -1.35 -2.93 10.00
N ASP A 57 -2.11 -3.56 10.90
CA ASP A 57 -3.25 -4.41 10.52
C ASP A 57 -4.32 -3.62 9.75
N SER A 58 -4.71 -2.46 10.28
CA SER A 58 -5.77 -1.63 9.69
C SER A 58 -5.34 -0.95 8.38
N GLN A 59 -4.08 -0.53 8.28
CA GLN A 59 -3.56 0.22 7.15
C GLN A 59 -2.99 -0.68 6.06
N ILE A 60 -2.33 -1.79 6.38
CA ILE A 60 -1.68 -2.65 5.39
C ILE A 60 -2.51 -3.90 5.12
N LEU A 61 -2.79 -4.71 6.15
CA LEU A 61 -3.45 -6.01 5.94
C LEU A 61 -4.91 -5.87 5.52
N ARG A 62 -5.64 -4.93 6.11
CA ARG A 62 -7.05 -4.64 5.77
C ARG A 62 -7.19 -3.58 4.67
N SER A 63 -6.10 -3.26 3.98
CA SER A 63 -6.16 -2.34 2.85
C SER A 63 -7.13 -2.87 1.79
N PRO A 64 -8.09 -2.05 1.32
CA PRO A 64 -8.95 -2.44 0.20
C PRO A 64 -8.22 -2.38 -1.15
N LEU A 65 -7.00 -1.85 -1.18
CA LEU A 65 -6.09 -1.84 -2.33
C LEU A 65 -4.87 -2.74 -2.02
N PRO A 66 -4.16 -3.27 -3.03
CA PRO A 66 -2.82 -3.80 -2.82
C PRO A 66 -1.95 -2.77 -2.10
N ALA A 67 -1.11 -3.21 -1.16
CA ALA A 67 -0.27 -2.34 -0.35
C ALA A 67 1.21 -2.62 -0.59
N LEU A 68 2.01 -1.57 -0.71
CA LEU A 68 3.46 -1.59 -0.76
C LEU A 68 3.98 -0.90 0.51
N LEU A 69 4.69 -1.65 1.35
CA LEU A 69 5.28 -1.13 2.58
C LEU A 69 6.80 -1.03 2.45
N ASP A 70 7.33 0.19 2.54
CA ASP A 70 8.76 0.46 2.64
C ASP A 70 9.23 0.36 4.10
N CYS A 71 10.10 -0.61 4.37
CA CYS A 71 10.70 -0.84 5.67
C CYS A 71 12.09 -0.22 5.68
N TRP A 72 12.24 0.85 6.45
CA TRP A 72 13.39 1.76 6.40
C TRP A 72 13.88 2.12 7.81
N ALA A 73 14.97 2.89 7.90
CA ALA A 73 15.44 3.53 9.12
C ALA A 73 16.21 4.82 8.78
N PRO A 74 16.31 5.81 9.70
CA PRO A 74 16.94 7.10 9.39
C PRO A 74 18.44 7.00 9.07
N TRP A 75 19.13 6.00 9.61
CA TRP A 75 20.55 5.74 9.37
C TRP A 75 20.82 4.97 8.07
N CYS A 76 19.78 4.56 7.34
CA CYS A 76 19.91 3.83 6.09
C CYS A 76 20.04 4.78 4.89
N GLY A 77 21.28 5.05 4.46
CA GLY A 77 21.57 5.87 3.28
C GLY A 77 20.82 5.41 2.01
N PRO A 78 20.81 4.12 1.65
CA PRO A 78 20.05 3.64 0.50
C PRO A 78 18.54 3.86 0.61
N CYS A 79 17.97 3.81 1.82
CA CYS A 79 16.55 4.10 2.04
C CYS A 79 16.23 5.56 1.73
N GLN A 80 17.08 6.50 2.16
CA GLN A 80 16.92 7.93 1.86
C GLN A 80 16.94 8.21 0.34
N MET A 81 17.76 7.49 -0.43
CA MET A 81 17.77 7.60 -1.89
C MET A 81 16.47 7.11 -2.55
N MET A 82 15.75 6.18 -1.90
CA MET A 82 14.50 5.62 -2.41
C MET A 82 13.26 6.44 -2.02
N GLU A 83 13.31 7.22 -0.94
CA GLU A 83 12.16 8.01 -0.45
C GLU A 83 11.49 8.89 -1.53
N PRO A 84 12.23 9.64 -2.40
CA PRO A 84 11.60 10.43 -3.46
C PRO A 84 10.83 9.57 -4.46
N PHE A 85 11.34 8.38 -4.76
CA PHE A 85 10.67 7.43 -5.64
C PHE A 85 9.41 6.85 -5.00
N MET A 86 9.45 6.50 -3.71
CA MET A 86 8.27 6.02 -2.99
C MET A 86 7.17 7.08 -2.92
N THR A 87 7.55 8.35 -2.74
CA THR A 87 6.63 9.50 -2.78
C THR A 87 6.01 9.69 -4.15
N GLU A 88 6.81 9.65 -5.21
CA GLU A 88 6.35 9.72 -6.60
C GLU A 88 5.39 8.57 -6.94
N LEU A 89 5.69 7.35 -6.48
CA LEU A 89 4.88 6.16 -6.72
C LEU A 89 3.50 6.27 -6.06
N ALA A 90 3.46 6.76 -4.80
CA ALA A 90 2.21 6.97 -4.07
C ALA A 90 1.28 7.94 -4.80
N ALA A 91 1.84 9.03 -5.33
CA ALA A 91 1.07 10.03 -6.08
C ALA A 91 0.62 9.49 -7.44
N THR A 92 1.53 8.83 -8.17
CA THR A 92 1.26 8.33 -9.52
C THR A 92 0.22 7.21 -9.53
N TRP A 93 0.21 6.37 -8.49
CA TRP A 93 -0.71 5.23 -8.35
C TRP A 93 -1.79 5.45 -7.28
N GLN A 94 -2.10 6.72 -6.99
CA GLN A 94 -3.22 7.11 -6.15
C GLN A 94 -4.49 6.33 -6.54
N GLY A 95 -5.16 5.75 -5.53
CA GLY A 95 -6.37 4.95 -5.70
C GLY A 95 -6.18 3.58 -6.36
N ARG A 96 -4.95 3.19 -6.70
CA ARG A 96 -4.63 1.85 -7.26
C ARG A 96 -3.86 0.99 -6.26
N ILE A 97 -2.94 1.59 -5.53
CA ILE A 97 -2.23 0.94 -4.42
C ILE A 97 -2.26 1.83 -3.18
N ARG A 98 -1.98 1.22 -2.03
CA ARG A 98 -1.63 1.91 -0.81
C ARG A 98 -0.12 1.86 -0.62
N VAL A 99 0.52 3.02 -0.43
CA VAL A 99 1.93 3.08 -0.08
C VAL A 99 2.06 3.40 1.41
N GLY A 100 2.86 2.61 2.12
CA GLY A 100 3.22 2.85 3.51
C GLY A 100 4.74 2.92 3.68
N LYS A 101 5.19 3.60 4.72
CA LYS A 101 6.57 3.57 5.20
C LYS A 101 6.60 3.27 6.69
N MET A 102 7.47 2.37 7.12
CA MET A 102 7.60 1.95 8.51
C MET A 102 9.07 1.98 8.92
N ASN A 103 9.36 2.71 9.99
CA ASN A 103 10.68 2.69 10.60
C ASN A 103 10.85 1.37 11.37
N VAL A 104 11.84 0.55 11.00
CA VAL A 104 12.04 -0.77 11.61
C VAL A 104 12.50 -0.71 13.06
N ASP A 105 13.20 0.36 13.46
CA ASP A 105 13.69 0.53 14.84
C ASP A 105 12.55 0.80 15.82
N GLU A 106 11.53 1.55 15.37
CA GLU A 106 10.37 1.94 16.17
C GLU A 106 9.27 0.88 16.16
N ASN A 107 9.33 -0.07 15.20
CA ASN A 107 8.28 -1.05 14.95
C ASN A 107 8.85 -2.49 14.96
N PRO A 108 9.42 -2.94 16.10
CA PRO A 108 10.12 -4.22 16.18
C PRO A 108 9.18 -5.42 16.06
N ARG A 109 7.88 -5.29 16.36
CA ARG A 109 6.92 -6.40 16.27
C ARG A 109 6.70 -6.78 14.82
N THR A 110 6.34 -5.81 13.98
CA THR A 110 6.13 -6.03 12.54
C THR A 110 7.45 -6.43 11.87
N SER A 111 8.56 -5.78 12.24
CA SER A 111 9.90 -6.12 11.74
C SER A 111 10.27 -7.59 12.00
N SER A 112 10.04 -8.07 13.22
CA SER A 112 10.29 -9.46 13.58
C SER A 112 9.33 -10.43 12.91
N GLN A 113 8.03 -10.08 12.85
CA GLN A 113 6.98 -10.91 12.24
C GLN A 113 7.28 -11.22 10.76
N TYR A 114 7.74 -10.22 10.01
CA TYR A 114 8.08 -10.36 8.59
C TYR A 114 9.57 -10.62 8.34
N ARG A 115 10.35 -10.88 9.40
CA ARG A 115 11.78 -11.23 9.34
C ARG A 115 12.59 -10.23 8.51
N ILE A 116 12.41 -8.94 8.78
CA ILE A 116 13.15 -7.88 8.11
C ILE A 116 14.57 -7.86 8.68
N MET A 117 15.51 -8.48 7.94
CA MET A 117 16.92 -8.64 8.35
C MET A 117 17.84 -7.56 7.78
N SER A 118 17.39 -6.85 6.75
CA SER A 118 18.13 -5.79 6.08
C SER A 118 17.18 -4.75 5.54
N ILE A 119 17.67 -3.51 5.38
CA ILE A 119 16.89 -2.40 4.84
C ILE A 119 17.67 -1.71 3.70
N PRO A 120 16.98 -1.12 2.71
CA PRO A 120 15.52 -1.09 2.55
C PRO A 120 14.97 -2.48 2.23
N THR A 121 13.77 -2.78 2.74
CA THR A 121 12.99 -3.95 2.36
C THR A 121 11.58 -3.48 2.02
N LEU A 122 11.08 -3.85 0.84
CA LEU A 122 9.71 -3.58 0.45
C LEU A 122 8.88 -4.85 0.60
N LEU A 123 7.74 -4.74 1.28
CA LEU A 123 6.76 -5.82 1.41
C LEU A 123 5.54 -5.51 0.57
N ILE A 124 5.10 -6.47 -0.24
CA ILE A 124 3.91 -6.35 -1.06
C ILE A 124 2.79 -7.18 -0.45
N PHE A 125 1.66 -6.57 -0.18
CA PHE A 125 0.47 -7.22 0.33
C PHE A 125 -0.70 -7.06 -0.65
N ASP A 126 -1.50 -8.12 -0.82
CA ASP A 126 -2.83 -8.02 -1.42
C ASP A 126 -3.78 -8.91 -0.64
N ASN A 127 -4.96 -8.36 -0.32
CA ASN A 127 -6.01 -9.05 0.42
C ASN A 127 -5.51 -9.65 1.76
N GLY A 128 -4.72 -8.88 2.50
CA GLY A 128 -4.16 -9.28 3.80
C GLY A 128 -3.08 -10.35 3.75
N GLN A 129 -2.62 -10.74 2.57
CA GLN A 129 -1.57 -11.74 2.40
C GLN A 129 -0.30 -11.09 1.88
N LEU A 130 0.84 -11.46 2.47
CA LEU A 130 2.15 -11.15 1.90
C LEU A 130 2.28 -11.88 0.56
N LYS A 131 2.55 -11.13 -0.50
CA LYS A 131 2.68 -11.62 -1.86
C LYS A 131 4.12 -11.65 -2.33
N ASP A 132 4.92 -10.67 -1.92
CA ASP A 132 6.32 -10.58 -2.31
C ASP A 132 7.15 -9.81 -1.27
N THR A 133 8.45 -10.03 -1.29
CA THR A 133 9.44 -9.34 -0.44
C THR A 133 10.64 -8.99 -1.28
N LEU A 134 10.86 -7.68 -1.44
CA LEU A 134 11.95 -7.13 -2.22
C LEU A 134 13.01 -6.58 -1.28
N THR A 135 14.19 -7.20 -1.27
CA THR A 135 15.26 -6.83 -0.33
C THR A 135 16.36 -6.04 -1.02
N GLY A 136 16.79 -4.94 -0.40
CA GLY A 136 17.86 -4.07 -0.88
C GLY A 136 17.38 -2.93 -1.78
N ALA A 137 18.32 -2.07 -2.14
CA ALA A 137 18.06 -0.93 -3.03
C ALA A 137 17.96 -1.39 -4.49
N LEU A 138 16.75 -1.78 -4.90
CA LEU A 138 16.48 -2.28 -6.24
C LEU A 138 16.25 -1.13 -7.24
N PRO A 139 16.52 -1.35 -8.54
CA PRO A 139 16.14 -0.40 -9.59
C PRO A 139 14.64 -0.09 -9.56
N ARG A 140 14.27 1.17 -9.83
CA ARG A 140 12.87 1.63 -9.87
C ARG A 140 11.96 0.73 -10.72
N GLN A 141 12.46 0.31 -11.89
CA GLN A 141 11.73 -0.56 -12.81
C GLN A 141 11.40 -1.93 -12.21
N SER A 142 12.29 -2.51 -11.41
CA SER A 142 12.06 -3.79 -10.73
C SER A 142 10.91 -3.70 -9.73
N ILE A 143 10.84 -2.59 -8.98
CA ILE A 143 9.76 -2.33 -8.02
C ILE A 143 8.44 -2.12 -8.75
N VAL A 144 8.45 -1.33 -9.84
CA VAL A 144 7.27 -1.13 -10.68
C VAL A 144 6.77 -2.44 -11.27
N GLN A 145 7.69 -3.26 -11.79
CA GLN A 145 7.35 -4.55 -12.39
C GLN A 145 6.74 -5.50 -11.36
N ALA A 146 7.32 -5.60 -10.17
CA ALA A 146 6.78 -6.43 -9.10
C ALA A 146 5.37 -5.99 -8.70
N MET A 147 5.13 -4.68 -8.55
CA MET A 147 3.81 -4.16 -8.19
C MET A 147 2.78 -4.28 -9.32
N SER A 148 3.20 -4.26 -10.58
CA SER A 148 2.29 -4.32 -11.74
C SER A 148 1.42 -5.58 -11.78
N ALA A 149 1.87 -6.68 -11.18
CA ALA A 149 1.11 -7.92 -11.06
C ALA A 149 -0.17 -7.79 -10.19
N TYR A 150 -0.28 -6.71 -9.42
CA TYR A 150 -1.38 -6.49 -8.48
C TYR A 150 -2.30 -5.32 -8.86
N LEU A 151 -1.95 -4.54 -9.89
CA LEU A 151 -2.71 -3.38 -10.38
C LEU A 151 -3.96 -3.79 -11.18
#